data_AF-A0A6A1V5Z8-F1
#
_entry.id   AF-A0A6A1V5Z8-F1
#
_cell.length_a   1.000
_cell.length_b   1.000
_cell.length_c   1.000
_cell.angle_alpha   90.00
_cell.angle_beta   90.00
_cell.angle_gamma   90.00
#
_symmetry.space_group_name_H-M   'P 1'
#
loop_
_entity.id
_entity.type
_entity.pdbx_description
1 polymer ?
#
loop_
_entity_poly.entity_id
_entity_poly.type
_entity_poly.pdbx_seq_one_letter_code
_entity_poly.pdbx_strand_id
1 'polypeptide(L)'
;MMDTAAVTRIRTVSFLSSYTAGRMMNPANLIQHPWPSTQPQTLALYASGTSLYSSFPNHQRGPCPKSRNNTFFPTQCSTKPGLDSNNATNKNPAIERDANSKSQHMSTTVPNQALTSTCSRGLVLDLGPKNSWDGAEIGSPVVKRYIGDNEERWYMWYHGRSDPDNTSDSIGLAMSSNGIHWARGAEHVRSCGDAGLVMNCSKNWWAFDTQSIRPSEMVIMSSPMYSAVYWLYYTGYSSEEVHLSDPSILHSPERVQSGEEKDRCQRIGKTFKSLPGLACSQDGRHWARIEGDHHSGALLDVGSDKEWDSLFIAAPHVVVHSNDDLRMYYHSFDMENGQFALGLARSRDGIRWVKLGKIMGGESNSTFDELGVKNACVVRNRKEGNYLMAYEGVSANGKSSIGLAVSPDGLKNWKRLQEDPTVRPSETDGWDNKGVRSPYLVQMEDHVDKWRLYYVGVGHEGRSGIGMAVSEGSNVRSFRRWAGSHL
;
A
#
# COMPACT_ATOMS: atom_id res chain seq x y z
N MET A 1 68.14 26.51 -14.87
CA MET A 1 67.94 27.98 -14.87
C MET A 1 66.86 28.30 -13.84
N MET A 2 66.78 29.55 -13.38
CA MET A 2 65.98 29.94 -12.21
C MET A 2 64.48 30.10 -12.53
N ASP A 3 63.66 29.96 -11.49
CA ASP A 3 62.27 30.42 -11.45
C ASP A 3 62.15 31.95 -11.59
N THR A 4 61.00 32.40 -12.09
CA THR A 4 60.56 33.80 -11.94
C THR A 4 59.08 33.82 -11.55
N ALA A 5 58.77 34.36 -10.39
CA ALA A 5 57.39 34.47 -9.89
C ALA A 5 56.65 35.68 -10.49
N ALA A 6 55.32 35.59 -10.62
CA ALA A 6 54.44 36.71 -10.93
C ALA A 6 53.17 36.67 -10.06
N VAL A 7 52.82 37.81 -9.46
CA VAL A 7 51.67 37.97 -8.55
C VAL A 7 50.60 38.83 -9.21
N THR A 8 49.33 38.41 -9.16
CA THR A 8 48.20 39.25 -9.61
C THR A 8 47.12 39.36 -8.53
N ARG A 9 46.72 40.62 -8.28
CA ARG A 9 45.86 41.10 -7.19
C ARG A 9 44.43 40.55 -7.15
N ILE A 10 43.93 40.38 -5.93
CA ILE A 10 42.49 40.42 -5.59
C ILE A 10 41.94 41.85 -5.86
N ARG A 11 40.67 41.95 -6.29
CA ARG A 11 39.92 43.21 -6.32
C ARG A 11 38.60 43.08 -5.57
N THR A 12 38.53 43.64 -4.37
CA THR A 12 37.28 43.82 -3.61
C THR A 12 36.55 45.06 -4.13
N VAL A 13 35.23 44.99 -4.27
CA VAL A 13 34.37 46.16 -4.50
C VAL A 13 33.25 46.12 -3.47
N SER A 14 33.16 47.18 -2.67
CA SER A 14 32.17 47.36 -1.61
C SER A 14 31.45 48.69 -1.84
N PHE A 15 30.12 48.66 -1.87
CA PHE A 15 29.30 49.87 -1.82
C PHE A 15 28.35 49.80 -0.62
N LEU A 16 28.23 50.91 0.10
CA LEU A 16 27.42 51.06 1.30
C LEU A 16 26.32 52.09 1.07
N SER A 17 25.11 51.72 1.49
CA SER A 17 24.02 52.57 2.01
C SER A 17 23.99 54.08 1.72
N SER A 18 22.83 54.54 1.27
CA SER A 18 22.26 55.79 1.78
C SER A 18 20.78 55.57 2.16
N TYR A 19 20.39 56.13 3.30
CA TYR A 19 19.02 56.15 3.84
C TYR A 19 18.55 57.61 3.85
N THR A 20 17.29 57.87 3.51
CA THR A 20 16.61 59.13 3.83
C THR A 20 15.15 58.86 4.15
N ALA A 21 14.64 59.48 5.23
CA ALA A 21 13.27 59.30 5.72
C ALA A 21 12.55 60.64 5.78
N GLY A 22 11.23 60.64 5.56
CA GLY A 22 10.40 61.86 5.57
C GLY A 22 8.95 61.59 5.99
N ARG A 23 8.58 62.06 7.19
CA ARG A 23 7.20 62.37 7.62
C ARG A 23 6.73 63.66 6.91
N MET A 24 5.45 64.04 6.77
CA MET A 24 4.13 63.63 7.27
C MET A 24 3.05 64.15 6.26
N MET A 25 1.70 64.15 6.39
CA MET A 25 0.75 63.93 7.50
C MET A 25 -0.65 63.47 6.94
N ASN A 26 -1.64 63.32 7.84
CA ASN A 26 -3.09 63.13 7.59
C ASN A 26 -3.85 64.46 7.92
N PRO A 27 -5.21 64.63 7.87
CA PRO A 27 -6.29 63.61 7.79
C PRO A 27 -7.57 63.94 6.96
N ALA A 28 -8.47 62.94 6.84
CA ALA A 28 -9.94 63.10 6.82
C ALA A 28 -10.60 61.81 7.40
N ASN A 29 -11.80 61.90 7.98
CA ASN A 29 -12.42 60.82 8.78
C ASN A 29 -13.75 60.32 8.21
N LEU A 30 -14.13 59.06 8.50
CA LEU A 30 -15.46 58.73 9.08
C LEU A 30 -15.53 57.33 9.76
N ILE A 31 -15.76 57.31 11.08
CA ILE A 31 -16.66 56.45 11.90
C ILE A 31 -16.76 54.94 11.52
N GLN A 32 -16.17 53.98 12.27
CA GLN A 32 -16.66 53.29 13.51
C GLN A 32 -17.96 52.46 13.33
N HIS A 33 -18.18 51.27 13.91
CA HIS A 33 -17.93 50.75 15.29
C HIS A 33 -17.62 49.20 15.31
N PRO A 34 -17.36 48.52 16.48
CA PRO A 34 -16.33 47.46 16.54
C PRO A 34 -16.65 46.10 17.21
N TRP A 35 -15.65 45.20 17.13
CA TRP A 35 -15.23 44.17 18.11
C TRP A 35 -16.05 42.86 18.29
N PRO A 36 -15.46 41.80 18.89
CA PRO A 36 -14.07 41.64 19.35
C PRO A 36 -13.29 40.49 18.65
N SER A 37 -11.97 40.45 18.85
CA SER A 37 -11.10 39.30 18.54
C SER A 37 -10.63 38.60 19.83
N THR A 38 -10.23 37.33 19.72
CA THR A 38 -9.71 36.56 20.87
C THR A 38 -8.40 35.85 20.49
N GLN A 39 -7.34 36.04 21.28
CA GLN A 39 -6.11 35.26 21.17
C GLN A 39 -6.24 33.92 21.91
N PRO A 40 -5.63 32.82 21.42
CA PRO A 40 -5.31 31.68 22.26
C PRO A 40 -4.02 31.96 23.04
N GLN A 41 -4.11 32.03 24.37
CA GLN A 41 -2.92 32.06 25.25
C GLN A 41 -2.49 30.64 25.63
N THR A 42 -1.18 30.41 25.67
CA THR A 42 -0.57 29.15 26.13
C THR A 42 -0.74 29.01 27.64
N LEU A 43 -1.24 27.85 28.10
CA LEU A 43 -1.19 27.45 29.50
C LEU A 43 -0.76 25.99 29.60
N ALA A 44 0.37 25.76 30.28
CA ALA A 44 0.87 24.43 30.59
C ALA A 44 0.49 24.06 32.03
N LEU A 45 0.07 22.81 32.24
CA LEU A 45 -0.10 22.25 33.59
C LEU A 45 0.59 20.89 33.68
N TYR A 46 1.47 20.78 34.67
CA TYR A 46 1.95 19.49 35.18
C TYR A 46 0.82 18.75 35.90
N ALA A 47 0.83 17.42 35.84
CA ALA A 47 0.08 16.57 36.75
C ALA A 47 1.00 15.45 37.26
N SER A 48 1.22 15.41 38.57
CA SER A 48 2.08 14.47 39.28
C SER A 48 1.34 13.89 40.48
N GLY A 49 1.62 12.64 40.83
CA GLY A 49 1.03 11.93 41.98
C GLY A 49 -0.05 10.93 41.53
N THR A 50 0.20 9.62 41.59
CA THR A 50 0.26 8.72 42.78
C THR A 50 -1.11 8.43 43.40
N SER A 51 -1.38 7.14 43.59
CA SER A 51 -2.60 6.61 44.21
C SER A 51 -2.65 6.82 45.72
N LEU A 52 -3.84 6.68 46.30
CA LEU A 52 -4.05 5.82 47.48
C LEU A 52 -5.54 5.46 47.67
N TYR A 53 -5.79 4.47 48.53
CA TYR A 53 -7.12 3.92 48.83
C TYR A 53 -7.91 4.80 49.82
N SER A 54 -9.24 4.75 49.72
CA SER A 54 -10.15 4.91 50.88
C SER A 54 -11.38 4.00 50.69
N SER A 55 -12.13 3.70 51.76
CA SER A 55 -13.11 2.61 51.77
C SER A 55 -14.23 2.79 52.81
N PHE A 56 -15.31 2.00 52.67
CA PHE A 56 -16.49 1.88 53.56
C PHE A 56 -17.48 3.08 53.56
N PRO A 57 -18.73 2.94 54.07
CA PRO A 57 -19.36 1.77 54.72
C PRO A 57 -20.70 1.27 54.12
N ASN A 58 -21.18 0.13 54.64
CA ASN A 58 -22.52 -0.44 54.37
C ASN A 58 -23.65 0.33 55.10
N HIS A 59 -24.87 0.33 54.55
CA HIS A 59 -26.12 0.39 55.34
C HIS A 59 -27.24 -0.47 54.71
N GLN A 60 -28.39 -0.58 55.40
CA GLN A 60 -29.21 -1.81 55.49
C GLN A 60 -30.35 -1.99 54.44
N ARG A 61 -30.92 -3.21 54.47
CA ARG A 61 -32.15 -3.73 53.80
C ARG A 61 -33.35 -2.77 53.95
N GLY A 62 -34.41 -2.74 53.12
CA GLY A 62 -34.92 -3.54 51.97
C GLY A 62 -36.38 -3.06 51.67
N PRO A 63 -37.31 -3.81 51.02
CA PRO A 63 -37.23 -5.06 50.24
C PRO A 63 -37.75 -4.91 48.77
N CYS A 64 -37.69 -5.98 47.96
CA CYS A 64 -38.23 -6.04 46.58
C CYS A 64 -39.70 -6.51 46.53
N PRO A 65 -40.39 -6.39 45.37
CA PRO A 65 -40.62 -7.60 44.57
C PRO A 65 -40.74 -7.44 43.02
N LYS A 66 -40.13 -8.40 42.29
CA LYS A 66 -40.45 -8.85 40.90
C LYS A 66 -40.11 -7.85 39.75
N SER A 67 -39.79 -8.27 38.52
CA SER A 67 -39.73 -9.63 37.93
C SER A 67 -38.68 -9.75 36.79
N ARG A 68 -38.18 -10.99 36.56
CA ARG A 68 -37.60 -11.54 35.32
C ARG A 68 -36.55 -10.71 34.54
N ASN A 69 -35.30 -11.15 34.65
CA ASN A 69 -34.37 -11.27 33.51
C ASN A 69 -33.87 -12.73 33.46
N ASN A 70 -33.53 -13.25 32.28
CA ASN A 70 -33.10 -14.64 32.12
C ASN A 70 -31.90 -14.75 31.16
N THR A 71 -30.70 -14.89 31.72
CA THR A 71 -29.45 -15.10 30.98
C THR A 71 -29.20 -16.59 30.72
N PHE A 72 -28.68 -16.92 29.55
CA PHE A 72 -28.16 -18.26 29.24
C PHE A 72 -26.67 -18.18 28.92
N PHE A 73 -25.87 -19.03 29.58
CA PHE A 73 -24.49 -19.35 29.22
C PHE A 73 -24.43 -20.74 28.56
N PRO A 74 -23.41 -21.04 27.73
CA PRO A 74 -23.43 -22.20 26.85
C PRO A 74 -23.08 -23.51 27.55
N THR A 75 -23.71 -24.61 27.12
CA THR A 75 -23.39 -25.98 27.53
C THR A 75 -22.37 -26.64 26.61
N GLN A 76 -21.34 -27.25 27.21
CA GLN A 76 -20.45 -28.21 26.54
C GLN A 76 -21.11 -29.60 26.51
N CYS A 77 -20.73 -30.44 25.54
CA CYS A 77 -21.24 -31.81 25.41
C CYS A 77 -20.14 -32.85 25.67
N SER A 78 -20.36 -33.81 26.58
CA SER A 78 -19.57 -35.06 26.62
C SER A 78 -20.24 -36.20 27.42
N THR A 79 -19.96 -37.44 26.99
CA THR A 79 -20.00 -38.74 27.71
C THR A 79 -21.31 -39.38 28.22
N LYS A 80 -21.36 -40.72 28.03
CA LYS A 80 -22.29 -41.76 28.55
C LYS A 80 -21.96 -42.15 30.02
N PRO A 81 -22.83 -42.79 30.85
CA PRO A 81 -23.42 -44.15 30.69
C PRO A 81 -24.93 -44.25 31.10
N GLY A 82 -25.64 -45.40 31.13
CA GLY A 82 -25.40 -46.81 30.71
C GLY A 82 -26.48 -47.78 31.25
N LEU A 83 -26.44 -49.08 30.84
CA LEU A 83 -27.31 -50.22 31.25
C LEU A 83 -28.79 -50.15 30.75
N ASP A 84 -29.55 -51.24 30.51
CA ASP A 84 -29.26 -52.69 30.61
C ASP A 84 -30.16 -53.60 29.72
N SER A 85 -29.67 -54.81 29.34
CA SER A 85 -30.38 -56.10 29.01
C SER A 85 -31.63 -56.16 28.07
N ASN A 86 -32.03 -57.25 27.37
CA ASN A 86 -31.41 -58.52 26.93
C ASN A 86 -32.34 -59.21 25.88
N ASN A 87 -31.79 -59.81 24.80
CA ASN A 87 -32.10 -61.15 24.23
C ASN A 87 -31.70 -61.35 22.74
N ALA A 88 -31.53 -62.63 22.36
CA ALA A 88 -31.12 -63.13 21.04
C ALA A 88 -32.35 -63.38 20.09
N THR A 89 -32.29 -63.84 18.83
CA THR A 89 -31.38 -64.84 18.19
C THR A 89 -31.53 -64.83 16.63
N ASN A 90 -30.60 -65.47 15.90
CA ASN A 90 -30.65 -65.85 14.47
C ASN A 90 -30.47 -64.69 13.44
N LYS A 91 -29.90 -64.89 12.23
CA LYS A 91 -29.17 -66.04 11.63
C LYS A 91 -28.30 -65.54 10.45
N ASN A 92 -27.09 -66.07 10.29
CA ASN A 92 -26.37 -66.04 8.99
C ASN A 92 -26.68 -67.30 8.18
N PRO A 93 -26.44 -67.26 6.86
CA PRO A 93 -25.55 -68.23 6.24
C PRO A 93 -24.41 -67.54 5.47
N ALA A 94 -23.28 -68.23 5.32
CA ALA A 94 -22.14 -67.81 4.50
C ALA A 94 -21.94 -68.78 3.33
N ILE A 95 -21.46 -68.26 2.20
CA ILE A 95 -20.84 -69.04 1.11
C ILE A 95 -19.52 -68.33 0.74
N GLU A 96 -18.50 -69.11 0.45
CA GLU A 96 -17.13 -68.65 0.15
C GLU A 96 -16.89 -68.37 -1.34
N ARG A 97 -15.89 -67.49 -1.61
CA ARG A 97 -15.08 -67.37 -2.85
C ARG A 97 -15.86 -66.92 -4.11
N ASP A 98 -15.26 -66.24 -5.09
CA ASP A 98 -13.86 -66.30 -5.55
C ASP A 98 -13.15 -64.94 -5.75
N ALA A 99 -11.85 -64.99 -6.05
CA ALA A 99 -11.00 -63.81 -6.19
C ALA A 99 -10.78 -63.38 -7.66
N ASN A 100 -11.07 -62.11 -7.99
CA ASN A 100 -10.28 -61.23 -8.87
C ASN A 100 -11.03 -59.93 -9.23
N SER A 101 -10.69 -58.80 -8.61
CA SER A 101 -10.86 -57.48 -9.24
C SER A 101 -9.85 -56.46 -8.70
N LYS A 102 -9.45 -55.51 -9.55
CA LYS A 102 -8.33 -54.59 -9.29
C LYS A 102 -8.70 -53.56 -8.23
N SER A 103 -7.85 -53.41 -7.21
CA SER A 103 -7.90 -52.25 -6.31
C SER A 103 -7.68 -50.96 -7.10
N GLN A 104 -8.69 -50.11 -7.18
CA GLN A 104 -8.52 -48.72 -7.61
C GLN A 104 -8.31 -47.85 -6.36
N HIS A 105 -7.09 -47.35 -6.22
CA HIS A 105 -6.73 -46.40 -5.18
C HIS A 105 -7.50 -45.09 -5.41
N MET A 106 -8.26 -44.63 -4.40
CA MET A 106 -8.95 -43.34 -4.46
C MET A 106 -7.93 -42.20 -4.28
N SER A 107 -7.35 -41.76 -5.39
CA SER A 107 -6.47 -40.59 -5.44
C SER A 107 -7.28 -39.32 -5.23
N THR A 108 -6.91 -38.51 -4.24
CA THR A 108 -7.46 -37.16 -4.05
C THR A 108 -7.14 -36.28 -5.25
N THR A 109 -8.17 -35.63 -5.82
CA THR A 109 -8.04 -34.82 -7.02
C THR A 109 -7.23 -33.55 -6.75
N VAL A 110 -6.03 -33.46 -7.31
CA VAL A 110 -5.25 -32.21 -7.36
C VAL A 110 -5.95 -31.23 -8.31
N PRO A 111 -6.13 -29.94 -7.95
CA PRO A 111 -6.66 -28.94 -8.87
C PRO A 111 -5.78 -28.79 -10.12
N ASN A 112 -6.41 -28.86 -11.30
CA ASN A 112 -5.69 -28.87 -12.57
C ASN A 112 -5.07 -27.51 -12.92
N GLN A 113 -3.87 -27.58 -13.52
CA GLN A 113 -3.24 -26.54 -14.34
C GLN A 113 -3.05 -25.16 -13.67
N ALA A 114 -1.93 -25.01 -12.96
CA ALA A 114 -1.31 -23.69 -12.80
C ALA A 114 -0.96 -23.14 -14.20
N LEU A 115 -1.53 -21.98 -14.54
CA LEU A 115 -1.25 -21.28 -15.80
C LEU A 115 0.20 -20.80 -15.80
N THR A 116 1.06 -21.45 -16.59
CA THR A 116 2.51 -21.23 -16.59
C THR A 116 2.87 -19.83 -17.09
N SER A 117 3.53 -19.05 -16.24
CA SER A 117 4.15 -17.76 -16.61
C SER A 117 5.14 -17.92 -17.76
N THR A 118 5.11 -17.00 -18.72
CA THR A 118 6.17 -16.86 -19.73
C THR A 118 7.51 -16.60 -19.01
N CYS A 119 8.52 -17.44 -19.27
CA CYS A 119 9.76 -17.44 -18.47
C CYS A 119 10.77 -16.34 -18.90
N SER A 120 10.32 -15.09 -18.91
CA SER A 120 11.18 -13.92 -19.11
C SER A 120 11.96 -13.59 -17.84
N ARG A 121 13.26 -13.24 -17.96
CA ARG A 121 14.10 -12.92 -16.79
C ARG A 121 13.50 -11.76 -15.98
N GLY A 122 13.33 -11.99 -14.68
CA GLY A 122 12.73 -11.06 -13.73
C GLY A 122 11.20 -11.12 -13.65
N LEU A 123 10.49 -11.70 -14.63
CA LEU A 123 9.02 -11.81 -14.59
C LEU A 123 8.60 -12.95 -13.65
N VAL A 124 7.61 -12.71 -12.77
CA VAL A 124 7.06 -13.74 -11.86
C VAL A 124 5.54 -13.87 -11.96
N LEU A 125 4.85 -12.85 -12.47
CA LEU A 125 3.42 -12.88 -12.79
C LEU A 125 3.19 -12.06 -14.07
N ASP A 126 2.80 -12.73 -15.16
CA ASP A 126 2.42 -12.13 -16.45
C ASP A 126 0.90 -11.88 -16.51
N LEU A 127 0.40 -11.11 -17.49
CA LEU A 127 -1.03 -10.80 -17.70
C LEU A 127 -1.94 -12.03 -17.69
N GLY A 128 -3.21 -11.80 -17.30
CA GLY A 128 -4.29 -12.79 -17.32
C GLY A 128 -4.55 -13.44 -18.69
N PRO A 129 -5.21 -14.62 -18.74
CA PRO A 129 -5.80 -15.13 -19.96
C PRO A 129 -6.70 -14.08 -20.63
N LYS A 130 -6.79 -14.09 -21.96
CA LYS A 130 -7.68 -13.16 -22.68
C LYS A 130 -9.12 -13.28 -22.15
N ASN A 131 -9.76 -12.14 -21.88
CA ASN A 131 -11.07 -11.98 -21.24
C ASN A 131 -11.15 -12.25 -19.71
N SER A 132 -10.03 -12.53 -19.02
CA SER A 132 -10.01 -12.53 -17.55
C SER A 132 -10.00 -11.11 -16.98
N TRP A 133 -10.34 -10.97 -15.70
CA TRP A 133 -10.36 -9.67 -14.99
C TRP A 133 -8.99 -8.96 -14.93
N ASP A 134 -7.89 -9.69 -15.17
CA ASP A 134 -6.51 -9.20 -15.16
C ASP A 134 -5.78 -9.37 -16.50
N GLY A 135 -6.54 -9.49 -17.60
CA GLY A 135 -6.03 -9.80 -18.95
C GLY A 135 -5.39 -8.65 -19.74
N ALA A 136 -5.53 -7.38 -19.30
CA ALA A 136 -5.08 -6.21 -20.06
C ALA A 136 -3.97 -5.38 -19.36
N GLU A 137 -4.14 -5.07 -18.08
CA GLU A 137 -3.09 -4.46 -17.24
C GLU A 137 -3.07 -5.15 -15.87
N ILE A 138 -1.90 -5.30 -15.26
CA ILE A 138 -1.71 -5.71 -13.86
C ILE A 138 -0.69 -4.82 -13.15
N GLY A 139 -0.86 -4.61 -11.85
CA GLY A 139 0.12 -3.88 -11.06
C GLY A 139 -0.19 -3.72 -9.58
N SER A 140 0.49 -2.77 -8.93
CA SER A 140 0.41 -2.50 -7.48
C SER A 140 0.53 -3.75 -6.60
N PRO A 141 1.60 -4.57 -6.72
CA PRO A 141 1.74 -5.78 -5.93
C PRO A 141 1.92 -5.48 -4.44
N VAL A 142 1.06 -6.06 -3.60
CA VAL A 142 1.16 -6.06 -2.13
C VAL A 142 1.43 -7.49 -1.68
N VAL A 143 2.65 -7.78 -1.28
CA VAL A 143 3.14 -9.17 -1.11
C VAL A 143 3.39 -9.51 0.36
N LYS A 144 2.79 -10.58 0.86
CA LYS A 144 3.03 -11.09 2.23
C LYS A 144 3.52 -12.53 2.22
N ARG A 145 4.52 -12.78 3.05
CA ARG A 145 5.11 -14.09 3.37
C ARG A 145 4.61 -14.53 4.75
N TYR A 146 4.27 -15.80 4.88
CA TYR A 146 3.92 -16.46 6.12
C TYR A 146 4.72 -17.75 6.23
N ILE A 147 5.34 -17.96 7.39
CA ILE A 147 6.09 -19.17 7.71
C ILE A 147 5.31 -19.88 8.81
N GLY A 148 4.83 -21.09 8.52
CA GLY A 148 4.31 -22.01 9.53
C GLY A 148 5.24 -23.23 9.66
N ASP A 149 5.07 -24.01 10.72
CA ASP A 149 5.99 -25.08 11.12
C ASP A 149 6.36 -26.09 10.01
N ASN A 150 5.44 -26.31 9.06
CA ASN A 150 5.59 -27.25 7.93
C ASN A 150 5.45 -26.61 6.54
N GLU A 151 5.09 -25.32 6.44
CA GLU A 151 4.69 -24.69 5.17
C GLU A 151 5.09 -23.22 5.08
N GLU A 152 5.75 -22.85 3.99
CA GLU A 152 5.88 -21.46 3.55
C GLU A 152 4.71 -21.09 2.63
N ARG A 153 4.03 -19.97 2.91
CA ARG A 153 2.86 -19.48 2.17
C ARG A 153 3.03 -18.02 1.80
N TRP A 154 2.80 -17.70 0.54
CA TRP A 154 2.88 -16.36 -0.01
C TRP A 154 1.55 -15.94 -0.62
N TYR A 155 1.19 -14.68 -0.41
CA TYR A 155 0.01 -14.04 -0.98
C TYR A 155 0.42 -12.73 -1.63
N MET A 156 -0.13 -12.44 -2.80
CA MET A 156 0.03 -11.19 -3.52
C MET A 156 -1.37 -10.65 -3.84
N TRP A 157 -1.74 -9.53 -3.22
CA TRP A 157 -2.87 -8.74 -3.68
C TRP A 157 -2.36 -7.78 -4.75
N TYR A 158 -3.05 -7.67 -5.87
CA TYR A 158 -2.63 -6.83 -7.00
C TYR A 158 -3.85 -6.28 -7.73
N HIS A 159 -3.69 -5.15 -8.42
CA HIS A 159 -4.74 -4.66 -9.32
C HIS A 159 -4.66 -5.35 -10.67
N GLY A 160 -5.80 -5.57 -11.29
CA GLY A 160 -5.95 -6.09 -12.64
C GLY A 160 -7.06 -5.36 -13.39
N ARG A 161 -6.90 -5.27 -14.71
CA ARG A 161 -7.88 -4.71 -15.64
C ARG A 161 -8.20 -5.72 -16.74
N SER A 162 -9.49 -5.82 -17.09
CA SER A 162 -9.99 -6.81 -18.05
C SER A 162 -9.74 -6.46 -19.52
N ASP A 163 -9.73 -5.17 -19.85
CA ASP A 163 -9.82 -4.62 -21.20
C ASP A 163 -9.10 -3.26 -21.27
N PRO A 164 -8.34 -2.93 -22.32
CA PRO A 164 -7.67 -1.62 -22.46
C PRO A 164 -8.61 -0.40 -22.50
N ASP A 165 -9.84 -0.53 -23.03
CA ASP A 165 -10.83 0.56 -23.09
C ASP A 165 -11.61 0.72 -21.78
N ASN A 166 -11.61 -0.30 -20.91
CA ASN A 166 -12.13 -0.17 -19.56
C ASN A 166 -11.20 0.75 -18.73
N THR A 167 -11.76 1.56 -17.83
CA THR A 167 -10.97 2.43 -16.92
C THR A 167 -11.01 1.97 -15.46
N SER A 168 -11.74 0.90 -15.18
CA SER A 168 -11.96 0.32 -13.86
C SER A 168 -10.99 -0.84 -13.59
N ASP A 169 -10.07 -0.62 -12.66
CA ASP A 169 -9.19 -1.65 -12.10
C ASP A 169 -9.90 -2.32 -10.92
N SER A 170 -9.63 -3.62 -10.71
CA SER A 170 -10.15 -4.39 -9.58
C SER A 170 -9.03 -5.14 -8.87
N ILE A 171 -9.25 -5.55 -7.61
CA ILE A 171 -8.23 -6.20 -6.79
C ILE A 171 -8.44 -7.70 -6.79
N GLY A 172 -7.39 -8.45 -7.14
CA GLY A 172 -7.36 -9.90 -6.99
C GLY A 172 -6.22 -10.39 -6.10
N LEU A 173 -6.18 -11.70 -5.93
CA LEU A 173 -5.26 -12.44 -5.08
C LEU A 173 -4.57 -13.53 -5.91
N ALA A 174 -3.25 -13.54 -5.88
CA ALA A 174 -2.43 -14.67 -6.30
C ALA A 174 -1.75 -15.34 -5.09
N MET A 175 -1.50 -16.63 -5.19
CA MET A 175 -0.88 -17.45 -4.14
C MET A 175 0.41 -18.12 -4.62
N SER A 176 1.35 -18.35 -3.71
CA SER A 176 2.58 -19.10 -4.00
C SER A 176 3.08 -19.85 -2.76
N SER A 177 3.81 -20.94 -2.95
CA SER A 177 4.54 -21.63 -1.87
C SER A 177 5.95 -21.08 -1.67
N ASN A 178 6.54 -20.45 -2.69
CA ASN A 178 7.94 -19.99 -2.68
C ASN A 178 8.13 -18.51 -3.03
N GLY A 179 7.04 -17.79 -3.34
CA GLY A 179 7.01 -16.38 -3.75
C GLY A 179 7.57 -16.12 -5.15
N ILE A 180 7.84 -17.16 -5.94
CA ILE A 180 8.43 -17.08 -7.29
C ILE A 180 7.41 -17.55 -8.32
N HIS A 181 6.72 -18.67 -8.06
CA HIS A 181 5.69 -19.21 -8.95
C HIS A 181 4.29 -18.91 -8.39
N TRP A 182 3.54 -18.08 -9.10
CA TRP A 182 2.27 -17.52 -8.62
C TRP A 182 1.07 -18.14 -9.34
N ALA A 183 0.17 -18.76 -8.57
CA ALA A 183 -1.09 -19.32 -9.03
C ALA A 183 -2.25 -18.34 -8.76
N ARG A 184 -3.21 -18.28 -9.69
CA ARG A 184 -4.40 -17.42 -9.63
C ARG A 184 -5.55 -17.98 -10.46
N GLY A 185 -6.76 -17.50 -10.20
CA GLY A 185 -7.97 -17.78 -10.98
C GLY A 185 -8.40 -16.59 -11.84
N ALA A 186 -9.06 -16.88 -12.97
CA ALA A 186 -9.62 -15.90 -13.89
C ALA A 186 -11.00 -15.35 -13.46
N GLU A 187 -11.50 -15.75 -12.29
CA GLU A 187 -12.87 -15.58 -11.81
C GLU A 187 -12.91 -14.94 -10.42
N HIS A 188 -14.10 -14.57 -9.94
CA HIS A 188 -14.30 -14.19 -8.54
C HIS A 188 -14.15 -15.42 -7.62
N VAL A 189 -13.43 -15.23 -6.51
CA VAL A 189 -13.23 -16.24 -5.45
C VAL A 189 -14.57 -16.71 -4.88
N ARG A 190 -14.71 -18.02 -4.63
CA ARG A 190 -15.94 -18.65 -4.10
C ARG A 190 -15.72 -19.45 -2.82
N SER A 191 -14.46 -19.82 -2.54
CA SER A 191 -14.03 -20.63 -1.41
C SER A 191 -12.74 -20.09 -0.80
N CYS A 192 -12.51 -20.36 0.49
CA CYS A 192 -11.31 -19.94 1.22
C CYS A 192 -10.00 -20.55 0.70
N GLY A 193 -10.08 -21.55 -0.20
CA GLY A 193 -8.93 -22.12 -0.90
C GLY A 193 -8.56 -21.40 -2.21
N ASP A 194 -9.47 -20.61 -2.78
CA ASP A 194 -9.29 -20.08 -4.15
C ASP A 194 -8.33 -18.88 -4.19
N ALA A 195 -7.94 -18.53 -5.41
CA ALA A 195 -7.23 -17.33 -5.80
C ALA A 195 -7.92 -16.73 -7.06
N GLY A 196 -7.83 -15.43 -7.28
CA GLY A 196 -8.60 -14.71 -8.32
C GLY A 196 -9.10 -13.35 -7.85
N LEU A 197 -10.14 -12.82 -8.49
CA LEU A 197 -10.74 -11.52 -8.15
C LEU A 197 -11.34 -11.54 -6.73
N VAL A 198 -10.97 -10.60 -5.86
CA VAL A 198 -11.43 -10.53 -4.46
C VAL A 198 -12.22 -9.26 -4.11
N MET A 199 -11.96 -8.14 -4.77
CA MET A 199 -12.65 -6.87 -4.50
C MET A 199 -12.88 -6.09 -5.80
N ASN A 200 -14.08 -5.53 -5.94
CA ASN A 200 -14.50 -4.68 -7.05
C ASN A 200 -14.82 -3.27 -6.52
N CYS A 201 -14.88 -2.29 -7.42
CA CYS A 201 -15.33 -0.92 -7.17
C CYS A 201 -16.69 -0.86 -6.48
N SER A 202 -16.93 0.22 -5.72
CA SER A 202 -18.17 0.38 -4.97
C SER A 202 -19.35 0.68 -5.89
N LYS A 203 -20.52 0.16 -5.51
CA LYS A 203 -21.81 0.45 -6.16
C LYS A 203 -22.57 1.59 -5.47
N ASN A 204 -22.03 2.11 -4.36
CA ASN A 204 -22.61 3.24 -3.64
C ASN A 204 -22.19 4.53 -4.35
N TRP A 205 -23.17 5.27 -4.90
CA TRP A 205 -22.93 6.49 -5.70
C TRP A 205 -22.14 7.59 -4.97
N TRP A 206 -22.13 7.57 -3.63
CA TRP A 206 -21.41 8.52 -2.78
C TRP A 206 -19.95 8.13 -2.47
N ALA A 207 -19.53 6.91 -2.83
CA ALA A 207 -18.21 6.40 -2.46
C ALA A 207 -17.09 6.90 -3.38
N PHE A 208 -15.91 7.16 -2.80
CA PHE A 208 -14.71 7.63 -3.52
C PHE A 208 -14.11 6.59 -4.47
N ASP A 209 -14.56 5.34 -4.40
CA ASP A 209 -13.97 4.19 -5.07
C ASP A 209 -14.94 3.52 -6.07
N THR A 210 -15.73 4.37 -6.73
CA THR A 210 -16.77 4.02 -7.70
C THR A 210 -16.22 3.76 -9.11
N GLN A 211 -15.11 4.38 -9.51
CA GLN A 211 -14.55 4.27 -10.86
C GLN A 211 -13.45 3.20 -10.97
N SER A 212 -12.53 3.13 -10.01
CA SER A 212 -11.41 2.17 -10.00
C SER A 212 -10.90 1.90 -8.57
N ILE A 213 -10.28 0.74 -8.32
CA ILE A 213 -9.57 0.44 -7.08
C ILE A 213 -8.22 -0.27 -7.30
N ARG A 214 -7.23 0.06 -6.47
CA ARG A 214 -5.89 -0.58 -6.45
C ARG A 214 -5.44 -0.84 -5.02
N PRO A 215 -4.88 -2.03 -4.68
CA PRO A 215 -4.35 -2.29 -3.35
C PRO A 215 -3.10 -1.42 -3.12
N SER A 216 -2.72 -1.20 -1.85
CA SER A 216 -1.58 -0.33 -1.52
C SER A 216 -0.74 -0.87 -0.37
N GLU A 217 -1.34 -1.31 0.74
CA GLU A 217 -0.63 -2.06 1.79
C GLU A 217 -1.56 -2.96 2.60
N MET A 218 -1.03 -4.06 3.13
CA MET A 218 -1.76 -5.04 3.94
C MET A 218 -1.19 -5.14 5.35
N VAL A 219 -1.93 -4.69 6.35
CA VAL A 219 -1.56 -4.83 7.77
C VAL A 219 -2.37 -5.97 8.39
N ILE A 220 -1.75 -6.81 9.23
CA ILE A 220 -2.52 -7.71 10.11
C ILE A 220 -2.68 -7.02 11.45
N MET A 221 -3.93 -6.71 11.79
CA MET A 221 -4.30 -6.19 13.10
C MET A 221 -4.67 -7.36 14.00
N SER A 222 -4.00 -7.50 15.14
CA SER A 222 -4.30 -8.52 16.15
C SER A 222 -4.57 -7.87 17.51
N SER A 223 -5.44 -8.49 18.29
CA SER A 223 -5.82 -8.03 19.62
C SER A 223 -5.90 -9.25 20.55
N PRO A 224 -5.53 -9.15 21.84
CA PRO A 224 -5.70 -10.25 22.80
C PRO A 224 -7.15 -10.74 22.95
N MET A 225 -8.14 -9.98 22.47
CA MET A 225 -9.57 -10.33 22.53
C MET A 225 -10.17 -10.86 21.21
N TYR A 226 -9.45 -10.78 20.08
CA TYR A 226 -9.99 -11.11 18.76
C TYR A 226 -8.99 -11.87 17.89
N SER A 227 -9.49 -12.76 17.03
CA SER A 227 -8.69 -13.35 15.96
C SER A 227 -8.04 -12.26 15.09
N ALA A 228 -6.84 -12.51 14.60
CA ALA A 228 -6.14 -11.57 13.73
C ALA A 228 -6.95 -11.28 12.45
N VAL A 229 -7.02 -10.00 12.06
CA VAL A 229 -7.81 -9.51 10.92
C VAL A 229 -6.88 -8.85 9.92
N TYR A 230 -7.04 -9.16 8.64
CA TYR A 230 -6.35 -8.50 7.54
C TYR A 230 -6.99 -7.12 7.29
N TRP A 231 -6.18 -6.07 7.21
CA TRP A 231 -6.56 -4.70 6.90
C TRP A 231 -5.85 -4.27 5.62
N LEU A 232 -6.61 -4.17 4.54
CA LEU A 232 -6.15 -3.72 3.24
C LEU A 232 -6.37 -2.21 3.10
N TYR A 233 -5.27 -1.46 3.09
CA TYR A 233 -5.25 -0.07 2.64
C TYR A 233 -5.18 -0.07 1.11
N TYR A 234 -6.03 0.73 0.48
CA TYR A 234 -6.19 0.77 -0.97
C TYR A 234 -6.38 2.20 -1.47
N THR A 235 -6.13 2.41 -2.76
CA THR A 235 -6.46 3.66 -3.46
C THR A 235 -7.79 3.46 -4.19
N GLY A 236 -8.78 4.29 -3.88
CA GLY A 236 -10.04 4.37 -4.64
C GLY A 236 -10.05 5.60 -5.54
N TYR A 237 -10.59 5.45 -6.74
CA TYR A 237 -10.73 6.52 -7.73
C TYR A 237 -12.21 6.77 -8.00
N SER A 238 -12.58 8.05 -8.05
CA SER A 238 -13.93 8.51 -8.40
C SER A 238 -14.03 8.85 -9.89
N SER A 239 -15.19 9.33 -10.34
CA SER A 239 -15.36 9.92 -11.67
C SER A 239 -15.02 11.43 -11.73
N GLU A 240 -14.58 12.04 -10.62
CA GLU A 240 -14.18 13.45 -10.57
C GLU A 240 -12.81 13.63 -11.26
N GLU A 241 -12.72 14.53 -12.24
CA GLU A 241 -11.50 14.76 -13.02
C GLU A 241 -10.63 15.85 -12.38
N VAL A 242 -9.32 15.57 -12.26
CA VAL A 242 -8.33 16.51 -11.75
C VAL A 242 -8.00 17.52 -12.84
N HIS A 243 -8.40 18.77 -12.66
CA HIS A 243 -8.08 19.85 -13.60
C HIS A 243 -6.63 20.32 -13.44
N LEU A 244 -5.92 20.41 -14.56
CA LEU A 244 -4.49 20.72 -14.63
C LEU A 244 -4.27 21.83 -15.67
N SER A 245 -3.50 22.86 -15.29
CA SER A 245 -3.22 24.03 -16.15
C SER A 245 -2.37 23.68 -17.38
N ASP A 246 -1.49 22.70 -17.26
CA ASP A 246 -0.71 22.12 -18.36
C ASP A 246 -0.74 20.58 -18.26
N PRO A 247 -1.49 19.89 -19.14
CA PRO A 247 -1.58 18.44 -19.12
C PRO A 247 -0.32 17.70 -19.61
N SER A 248 0.65 18.39 -20.23
CA SER A 248 1.89 17.74 -20.71
C SER A 248 2.82 17.30 -19.57
N ILE A 249 2.76 18.00 -18.45
CA ILE A 249 3.52 17.69 -17.22
C ILE A 249 3.03 16.37 -16.59
N LEU A 250 1.75 16.07 -16.74
CA LEU A 250 1.08 14.89 -16.19
C LEU A 250 0.65 13.91 -17.30
N HIS A 251 1.65 13.39 -18.02
CA HIS A 251 1.57 12.06 -18.63
C HIS A 251 1.24 11.04 -17.53
N SER A 252 -0.06 10.76 -17.29
CA SER A 252 -0.58 9.99 -16.17
C SER A 252 0.20 8.67 -15.95
N PRO A 253 1.15 8.59 -15.00
CA PRO A 253 2.18 7.53 -14.96
C PRO A 253 1.68 6.25 -14.27
N GLU A 254 0.40 6.00 -14.48
CA GLU A 254 -0.47 4.98 -13.90
C GLU A 254 -1.41 4.36 -14.97
N ARG A 255 -1.45 4.94 -16.18
CA ARG A 255 -2.26 4.54 -17.34
C ARG A 255 -1.51 4.90 -18.63
N VAL A 256 -0.77 3.95 -19.21
CA VAL A 256 -0.15 4.13 -20.54
C VAL A 256 -1.22 3.91 -21.61
N GLN A 257 -1.44 4.90 -22.47
CA GLN A 257 -2.34 4.76 -23.63
C GLN A 257 -1.56 4.36 -24.89
N SER A 258 -2.08 3.37 -25.61
CA SER A 258 -1.67 3.01 -26.96
C SER A 258 -2.46 3.82 -27.98
N GLY A 259 -1.78 4.56 -28.88
CA GLY A 259 -2.43 5.29 -29.97
C GLY A 259 -1.41 5.82 -30.98
N GLU A 260 -1.80 5.84 -32.26
CA GLU A 260 -0.96 6.39 -33.33
C GLU A 260 -0.86 7.93 -33.23
N GLU A 261 0.21 8.50 -33.80
CA GLU A 261 0.62 9.88 -33.51
C GLU A 261 -0.37 11.00 -33.95
N LYS A 262 -1.42 10.65 -34.70
CA LYS A 262 -2.38 11.62 -35.27
C LYS A 262 -3.50 12.05 -34.31
N ASP A 263 -3.77 11.29 -33.25
CA ASP A 263 -4.91 11.54 -32.34
C ASP A 263 -4.53 12.26 -31.03
N ARG A 264 -3.27 12.68 -30.90
CA ARG A 264 -2.67 13.27 -29.67
C ARG A 264 -3.40 14.50 -29.11
N CYS A 265 -4.27 15.18 -29.87
CA CYS A 265 -4.97 16.39 -29.43
C CYS A 265 -6.35 16.16 -28.77
N GLN A 266 -6.95 14.96 -28.81
CA GLN A 266 -8.34 14.77 -28.30
C GLN A 266 -8.50 13.73 -27.19
N ARG A 267 -7.46 13.00 -26.79
CA ARG A 267 -7.45 12.15 -25.59
C ARG A 267 -6.22 12.37 -24.71
N ILE A 268 -6.03 13.63 -24.29
CA ILE A 268 -5.19 13.96 -23.14
C ILE A 268 -5.63 13.12 -21.93
N GLY A 269 -4.67 12.58 -21.17
CA GLY A 269 -4.91 11.60 -20.12
C GLY A 269 -5.80 12.12 -18.99
N LYS A 270 -7.01 11.56 -18.85
CA LYS A 270 -7.91 11.87 -17.73
C LYS A 270 -7.38 11.28 -16.43
N THR A 271 -6.76 12.14 -15.63
CA THR A 271 -6.41 11.88 -14.23
C THR A 271 -7.66 12.05 -13.37
N PHE A 272 -8.08 10.99 -12.68
CA PHE A 272 -9.22 11.05 -11.76
C PHE A 272 -8.76 11.28 -10.33
N LYS A 273 -9.57 11.99 -9.55
CA LYS A 273 -9.35 12.22 -8.13
C LYS A 273 -9.45 10.90 -7.37
N SER A 274 -8.39 10.59 -6.63
CA SER A 274 -8.27 9.41 -5.80
C SER A 274 -8.08 9.76 -4.33
N LEU A 275 -8.57 8.87 -3.46
CA LEU A 275 -8.49 8.97 -2.01
C LEU A 275 -8.14 7.60 -1.38
N PRO A 276 -7.55 7.58 -0.18
CA PRO A 276 -7.17 6.34 0.51
C PRO A 276 -8.38 5.71 1.22
N GLY A 277 -8.52 4.40 1.06
CA GLY A 277 -9.55 3.56 1.65
C GLY A 277 -9.01 2.46 2.55
N LEU A 278 -9.89 1.90 3.38
CA LEU A 278 -9.64 0.73 4.21
C LEU A 278 -10.69 -0.35 3.97
N ALA A 279 -10.27 -1.60 3.89
CA ALA A 279 -11.14 -2.77 3.96
C ALA A 279 -10.57 -3.80 4.93
N CYS A 280 -11.43 -4.57 5.59
CA CYS A 280 -11.03 -5.66 6.48
C CYS A 280 -11.54 -7.04 6.00
N SER A 281 -10.80 -8.08 6.38
CA SER A 281 -11.10 -9.48 6.04
C SER A 281 -10.55 -10.45 7.09
N GLN A 282 -11.23 -11.59 7.27
CA GLN A 282 -10.73 -12.68 8.11
C GLN A 282 -9.88 -13.70 7.32
N ASP A 283 -9.97 -13.73 5.99
CA ASP A 283 -9.35 -14.76 5.13
C ASP A 283 -8.55 -14.19 3.94
N GLY A 284 -8.47 -12.86 3.84
CA GLY A 284 -7.79 -12.15 2.76
C GLY A 284 -8.54 -12.14 1.42
N ARG A 285 -9.77 -12.65 1.38
CA ARG A 285 -10.55 -12.88 0.15
C ARG A 285 -11.90 -12.19 0.17
N HIS A 286 -12.60 -12.27 1.30
CA HIS A 286 -13.90 -11.65 1.47
C HIS A 286 -13.72 -10.34 2.24
N TRP A 287 -13.97 -9.21 1.56
CA TRP A 287 -13.62 -7.87 2.03
C TRP A 287 -14.84 -7.03 2.39
N ALA A 288 -14.88 -6.51 3.61
CA ALA A 288 -15.80 -5.46 4.04
C ALA A 288 -15.07 -4.11 4.06
N ARG A 289 -15.66 -3.06 3.49
CA ARG A 289 -15.09 -1.70 3.60
C ARG A 289 -15.25 -1.18 5.03
N ILE A 290 -14.27 -0.41 5.50
CA ILE A 290 -14.35 0.40 6.72
C ILE A 290 -14.40 1.86 6.29
N GLU A 291 -15.47 2.55 6.67
CA GLU A 291 -15.68 3.96 6.39
C GLU A 291 -14.82 4.82 7.33
N GLY A 292 -14.06 5.76 6.77
CA GLY A 292 -13.39 6.83 7.51
C GLY A 292 -14.28 8.06 7.69
N ASP A 293 -13.76 9.08 8.40
CA ASP A 293 -14.52 10.29 8.77
C ASP A 293 -14.91 11.19 7.58
N HIS A 294 -14.37 10.94 6.37
CA HIS A 294 -14.72 11.71 5.17
C HIS A 294 -16.11 11.31 4.61
N HIS A 295 -16.85 12.25 4.05
CA HIS A 295 -18.25 12.07 3.64
C HIS A 295 -18.48 11.00 2.54
N SER A 296 -17.43 10.56 1.86
CA SER A 296 -17.45 9.45 0.88
C SER A 296 -17.00 8.10 1.44
N GLY A 297 -16.67 8.03 2.75
CA GLY A 297 -16.09 6.86 3.42
C GLY A 297 -14.57 6.77 3.36
N ALA A 298 -13.87 7.76 2.82
CA ALA A 298 -12.40 7.79 2.73
C ALA A 298 -11.71 8.04 4.09
N LEU A 299 -10.45 7.60 4.21
CA LEU A 299 -9.62 7.74 5.42
C LEU A 299 -9.01 9.15 5.59
N LEU A 300 -8.82 9.85 4.47
CA LEU A 300 -8.28 11.20 4.36
C LEU A 300 -9.00 11.89 3.20
N ASP A 301 -9.03 13.22 3.23
CA ASP A 301 -9.37 14.07 2.09
C ASP A 301 -8.08 14.69 1.51
N VAL A 302 -8.18 15.25 0.30
CA VAL A 302 -7.11 16.03 -0.33
C VAL A 302 -6.76 17.28 0.50
N GLY A 303 -5.64 17.91 0.18
CA GLY A 303 -5.31 19.22 0.75
C GLY A 303 -6.22 20.34 0.28
N SER A 304 -6.30 21.41 1.07
CA SER A 304 -7.03 22.63 0.66
C SER A 304 -6.30 23.35 -0.49
N ASP A 305 -6.99 24.22 -1.24
CA ASP A 305 -6.40 24.98 -2.35
C ASP A 305 -5.07 25.66 -1.92
N LYS A 306 -3.96 25.27 -2.57
CA LYS A 306 -2.53 25.60 -2.30
C LYS A 306 -1.76 24.62 -1.40
N GLU A 307 -2.38 23.62 -0.80
CA GLU A 307 -1.61 22.48 -0.26
C GLU A 307 -1.08 21.61 -1.41
N TRP A 308 0.14 21.10 -1.24
CA TRP A 308 0.86 20.28 -2.22
C TRP A 308 0.14 18.96 -2.59
N ASP A 309 -0.82 18.52 -1.78
CA ASP A 309 -1.63 17.31 -1.95
C ASP A 309 -3.12 17.59 -2.22
N SER A 310 -3.43 18.78 -2.78
CA SER A 310 -4.79 19.22 -3.12
C SER A 310 -5.45 18.51 -4.31
N LEU A 311 -4.69 17.79 -5.15
CA LEU A 311 -5.23 17.15 -6.35
C LEU A 311 -5.82 15.75 -6.11
N PHE A 312 -5.08 14.90 -5.40
CA PHE A 312 -5.42 13.50 -5.12
C PHE A 312 -4.53 12.93 -4.01
N ILE A 313 -4.91 11.80 -3.41
CA ILE A 313 -4.06 11.04 -2.47
C ILE A 313 -4.04 9.57 -2.89
N ALA A 314 -2.87 9.08 -3.31
CA ALA A 314 -2.70 7.75 -3.89
C ALA A 314 -1.61 6.90 -3.21
N ALA A 315 -1.75 5.58 -3.37
CA ALA A 315 -0.90 4.52 -2.83
C ALA A 315 -0.56 4.66 -1.33
N PRO A 316 -1.56 4.64 -0.42
CA PRO A 316 -1.32 4.65 1.03
C PRO A 316 -0.60 3.39 1.51
N HIS A 317 0.69 3.50 1.81
CA HIS A 317 1.50 2.44 2.42
C HIS A 317 1.59 2.64 3.94
N VAL A 318 1.10 1.68 4.72
CA VAL A 318 0.98 1.80 6.19
C VAL A 318 1.99 0.94 6.95
N VAL A 319 2.72 1.56 7.89
CA VAL A 319 3.65 0.89 8.80
C VAL A 319 3.21 1.08 10.25
N VAL A 320 3.09 -0.02 10.98
CA VAL A 320 2.92 -0.02 12.44
C VAL A 320 4.29 0.18 13.10
N HIS A 321 4.50 1.33 13.75
CA HIS A 321 5.71 1.61 14.53
C HIS A 321 5.59 1.04 15.96
N SER A 322 4.45 1.28 16.60
CA SER A 322 4.03 0.75 17.91
C SER A 322 2.51 0.73 18.00
N ASN A 323 1.95 0.22 19.10
CA ASN A 323 0.50 0.02 19.28
C ASN A 323 -0.35 1.28 19.01
N ASP A 324 0.13 2.46 19.41
CA ASP A 324 -0.54 3.76 19.24
C ASP A 324 0.16 4.65 18.18
N ASP A 325 0.97 4.07 17.28
CA ASP A 325 1.66 4.78 16.21
C ASP A 325 1.66 3.99 14.90
N LEU A 326 0.63 4.21 14.10
CA LEU A 326 0.56 3.79 12.70
C LEU A 326 0.92 4.99 11.80
N ARG A 327 1.62 4.72 10.70
CA ARG A 327 2.16 5.74 9.79
C ARG A 327 1.84 5.41 8.35
N MET A 328 1.13 6.31 7.67
CA MET A 328 0.75 6.18 6.27
C MET A 328 1.66 7.08 5.43
N TYR A 329 2.41 6.48 4.52
CA TYR A 329 3.13 7.17 3.47
C TYR A 329 2.22 7.17 2.24
N TYR A 330 1.96 8.34 1.65
CA TYR A 330 1.11 8.49 0.48
C TYR A 330 1.81 9.37 -0.55
N HIS A 331 1.28 9.46 -1.77
CA HIS A 331 1.78 10.39 -2.77
C HIS A 331 0.69 11.26 -3.40
N SER A 332 1.13 12.43 -3.87
CA SER A 332 0.34 13.39 -4.64
C SER A 332 1.24 14.12 -5.65
N PHE A 333 0.70 15.13 -6.33
CA PHE A 333 1.43 15.98 -7.27
C PHE A 333 1.42 17.44 -6.81
N ASP A 334 2.60 17.94 -6.50
CA ASP A 334 2.87 19.30 -6.03
C ASP A 334 2.83 20.28 -7.22
N MET A 335 1.70 20.98 -7.36
CA MET A 335 1.45 21.92 -8.46
C MET A 335 2.32 23.18 -8.43
N GLU A 336 2.88 23.56 -7.27
CA GLU A 336 3.78 24.73 -7.17
C GLU A 336 5.17 24.40 -7.72
N ASN A 337 5.63 23.16 -7.51
CA ASN A 337 6.96 22.69 -7.90
C ASN A 337 6.96 21.84 -9.18
N GLY A 338 5.78 21.42 -9.68
CA GLY A 338 5.65 20.58 -10.87
C GLY A 338 6.13 19.13 -10.70
N GLN A 339 6.06 18.60 -9.47
CA GLN A 339 6.70 17.32 -9.10
C GLN A 339 5.75 16.38 -8.32
N PHE A 340 5.92 15.07 -8.50
CA PHE A 340 5.41 14.08 -7.55
C PHE A 340 6.10 14.18 -6.20
N ALA A 341 5.34 14.05 -5.12
CA ALA A 341 5.85 14.14 -3.76
C ALA A 341 5.24 13.08 -2.85
N LEU A 342 6.01 12.68 -1.83
CA LEU A 342 5.56 11.81 -0.76
C LEU A 342 5.12 12.63 0.44
N GLY A 343 3.96 12.26 0.99
CA GLY A 343 3.40 12.78 2.23
C GLY A 343 3.44 11.75 3.35
N LEU A 344 3.26 12.22 4.58
CA LEU A 344 3.11 11.39 5.77
C LEU A 344 1.84 11.75 6.52
N ALA A 345 1.10 10.74 6.97
CA ALA A 345 0.05 10.88 7.98
C ALA A 345 0.27 9.90 9.14
N ARG A 346 -0.25 10.23 10.33
CA ARG A 346 -0.19 9.36 11.52
C ARG A 346 -1.57 9.04 12.07
N SER A 347 -1.71 7.86 12.67
CA SER A 347 -2.92 7.40 13.36
C SER A 347 -2.56 6.61 14.63
N ARG A 348 -3.51 6.49 15.55
CA ARG A 348 -3.47 5.58 16.71
C ARG A 348 -4.30 4.31 16.52
N ASP A 349 -5.30 4.36 15.62
CA ASP A 349 -6.28 3.29 15.41
C ASP A 349 -6.27 2.72 13.98
N GLY A 350 -5.54 3.35 13.06
CA GLY A 350 -5.45 2.99 11.64
C GLY A 350 -6.65 3.44 10.79
N ILE A 351 -7.66 4.07 11.41
CA ILE A 351 -8.89 4.52 10.73
C ILE A 351 -8.87 6.04 10.59
N ARG A 352 -8.48 6.76 11.64
CA ARG A 352 -8.47 8.24 11.66
C ARG A 352 -7.06 8.75 11.57
N TRP A 353 -6.78 9.57 10.56
CA TRP A 353 -5.45 9.96 10.16
C TRP A 353 -5.24 11.47 10.22
N VAL A 354 -4.06 11.89 10.68
CA VAL A 354 -3.64 13.30 10.72
C VAL A 354 -2.48 13.49 9.75
N LYS A 355 -2.68 14.30 8.70
CA LYS A 355 -1.61 14.68 7.75
C LYS A 355 -0.51 15.46 8.49
N LEU A 356 0.75 15.15 8.18
CA LEU A 356 1.95 15.87 8.65
C LEU A 356 2.67 16.63 7.51
N GLY A 357 2.18 16.52 6.28
CA GLY A 357 2.72 17.22 5.11
C GLY A 357 3.75 16.43 4.29
N LYS A 358 4.39 17.14 3.36
CA LYS A 358 5.39 16.62 2.41
C LYS A 358 6.68 16.22 3.14
N ILE A 359 7.17 15.01 2.88
CA ILE A 359 8.39 14.42 3.48
C ILE A 359 9.51 14.17 2.46
N MET A 360 9.19 14.11 1.17
CA MET A 360 10.14 13.94 0.06
C MET A 360 9.53 14.49 -1.23
N GLY A 361 10.36 15.05 -2.10
CA GLY A 361 10.03 15.43 -3.48
C GLY A 361 11.16 15.04 -4.42
N GLY A 362 11.16 15.57 -5.64
CA GLY A 362 12.28 15.36 -6.56
C GLY A 362 13.57 15.96 -6.04
N GLU A 363 14.70 15.45 -6.51
CA GLU A 363 16.01 16.06 -6.26
C GLU A 363 16.30 17.16 -7.31
N SER A 364 17.51 17.72 -7.28
CA SER A 364 17.98 18.65 -8.31
C SER A 364 18.03 18.00 -9.70
N ASN A 365 18.02 18.85 -10.73
CA ASN A 365 18.05 18.46 -12.14
C ASN A 365 19.12 17.41 -12.47
N SER A 366 18.85 16.58 -13.49
CA SER A 366 19.63 15.43 -13.97
C SER A 366 19.62 14.16 -13.11
N THR A 367 18.78 14.11 -12.07
CA THR A 367 18.52 12.90 -11.27
C THR A 367 17.42 12.02 -11.88
N PHE A 368 17.36 10.74 -11.48
CA PHE A 368 16.32 9.82 -11.97
C PHE A 368 14.93 10.09 -11.38
N ASP A 369 14.82 10.98 -10.41
CA ASP A 369 13.59 11.40 -9.75
C ASP A 369 13.37 12.94 -9.81
N GLU A 370 13.88 13.60 -10.85
CA GLU A 370 13.74 15.04 -11.11
C GLU A 370 12.29 15.54 -11.21
N LEU A 371 11.36 14.74 -11.74
CA LEU A 371 9.91 15.02 -11.74
C LEU A 371 9.21 14.45 -10.49
N GLY A 372 9.98 13.97 -9.51
CA GLY A 372 9.48 13.59 -8.21
C GLY A 372 9.39 12.09 -7.93
N VAL A 373 8.77 11.80 -6.79
CA VAL A 373 8.75 10.48 -6.15
C VAL A 373 7.34 10.02 -5.80
N LYS A 374 7.04 8.74 -6.05
CA LYS A 374 5.72 8.13 -5.80
C LYS A 374 5.83 6.66 -5.37
N ASN A 375 4.70 6.04 -5.04
CA ASN A 375 4.57 4.61 -4.72
C ASN A 375 5.64 4.09 -3.73
N ALA A 376 5.69 4.70 -2.54
CA ALA A 376 6.68 4.36 -1.52
C ALA A 376 6.29 3.10 -0.73
N CYS A 377 7.08 2.04 -0.82
CA CYS A 377 6.99 0.88 0.07
C CYS A 377 8.02 1.03 1.20
N VAL A 378 7.54 1.16 2.43
CA VAL A 378 8.36 1.41 3.62
C VAL A 378 8.40 0.19 4.56
N VAL A 379 9.60 -0.19 4.99
CA VAL A 379 9.84 -1.28 5.94
C VAL A 379 10.63 -0.74 7.14
N ARG A 380 10.18 -1.07 8.37
CA ARG A 380 10.89 -0.73 9.60
C ARG A 380 11.77 -1.90 10.06
N ASN A 381 13.05 -1.64 10.29
CA ASN A 381 13.94 -2.58 10.96
C ASN A 381 13.54 -2.70 12.44
N ARG A 382 13.10 -3.87 12.88
CA ARG A 382 12.70 -4.11 14.28
C ARG A 382 13.87 -4.10 15.27
N LYS A 383 15.11 -4.31 14.81
CA LYS A 383 16.33 -4.35 15.66
C LYS A 383 16.90 -2.95 15.91
N GLU A 384 17.13 -2.20 14.83
CA GLU A 384 17.76 -0.86 14.88
C GLU A 384 16.74 0.27 15.01
N GLY A 385 15.46 0.00 14.74
CA GLY A 385 14.37 0.97 14.79
C GLY A 385 14.27 1.88 13.57
N ASN A 386 15.32 1.97 12.75
CA ASN A 386 15.39 2.73 11.51
C ASN A 386 14.47 2.17 10.40
N TYR A 387 14.34 2.94 9.32
CA TYR A 387 13.43 2.68 8.22
C TYR A 387 14.15 2.66 6.88
N LEU A 388 13.73 1.74 6.02
CA LEU A 388 14.08 1.65 4.61
C LEU A 388 12.81 1.91 3.78
N MET A 389 12.96 2.66 2.70
CA MET A 389 11.92 2.94 1.70
C MET A 389 12.45 2.53 0.33
N ALA A 390 11.69 1.72 -0.41
CA ALA A 390 11.77 1.70 -1.86
C ALA A 390 10.72 2.66 -2.43
N TYR A 391 11.07 3.43 -3.45
CA TYR A 391 10.18 4.40 -4.07
C TYR A 391 10.35 4.39 -5.58
N GLU A 392 9.31 4.79 -6.30
CA GLU A 392 9.36 5.04 -7.73
C GLU A 392 9.79 6.49 -7.98
N GLY A 393 10.93 6.68 -8.64
CA GLY A 393 11.42 7.97 -9.10
C GLY A 393 11.04 8.23 -10.55
N VAL A 394 10.55 9.43 -10.86
CA VAL A 394 10.17 9.85 -12.21
C VAL A 394 11.21 10.83 -12.76
N SER A 395 11.89 10.46 -13.84
CA SER A 395 12.92 11.32 -14.47
C SER A 395 12.31 12.34 -15.43
N ALA A 396 13.08 13.37 -15.83
CA ALA A 396 12.65 14.46 -16.72
C ALA A 396 12.01 14.04 -18.07
N ASN A 397 12.23 12.81 -18.53
CA ASN A 397 11.61 12.27 -19.75
C ASN A 397 10.40 11.34 -19.47
N GLY A 398 9.89 11.34 -18.23
CA GLY A 398 8.77 10.51 -17.80
C GLY A 398 9.12 9.04 -17.49
N LYS A 399 10.37 8.60 -17.65
CA LYS A 399 10.77 7.20 -17.41
C LYS A 399 10.91 6.92 -15.91
N SER A 400 10.06 6.02 -15.40
CA SER A 400 10.14 5.51 -14.01
C SER A 400 11.33 4.58 -13.78
N SER A 401 11.99 4.76 -12.65
CA SER A 401 12.97 3.81 -12.07
C SER A 401 12.70 3.65 -10.56
N ILE A 402 13.30 2.64 -9.91
CA ILE A 402 13.15 2.43 -8.46
C ILE A 402 14.41 2.87 -7.71
N GLY A 403 14.22 3.75 -6.73
CA GLY A 403 15.23 4.22 -5.80
C GLY A 403 15.07 3.64 -4.40
N LEU A 404 16.07 3.87 -3.55
CA LEU A 404 16.03 3.53 -2.12
C LEU A 404 16.38 4.75 -1.25
N ALA A 405 15.65 4.93 -0.15
CA ALA A 405 15.93 5.94 0.86
C ALA A 405 15.85 5.35 2.29
N VAL A 406 16.51 6.00 3.24
CA VAL A 406 16.47 5.63 4.66
C VAL A 406 16.14 6.82 5.56
N SER A 407 15.48 6.56 6.68
CA SER A 407 15.28 7.53 7.77
C SER A 407 15.57 6.88 9.13
N PRO A 408 16.24 7.58 10.06
CA PRO A 408 16.43 7.08 11.42
C PRO A 408 15.12 6.98 12.21
N ASP A 409 14.20 7.93 11.99
CA ASP A 409 12.96 8.05 12.77
C ASP A 409 11.71 7.58 12.01
N GLY A 410 11.72 7.54 10.68
CA GLY A 410 10.56 7.23 9.85
C GLY A 410 9.48 8.31 9.89
N LEU A 411 9.85 9.55 10.18
CA LEU A 411 8.98 10.73 10.15
C LEU A 411 9.47 11.75 9.13
N LYS A 412 10.79 11.98 9.08
CA LYS A 412 11.41 13.02 8.25
C LYS A 412 12.85 12.67 7.92
N ASN A 413 13.58 13.64 7.34
CA ASN A 413 15.02 13.56 7.07
C ASN A 413 15.41 12.30 6.27
N TRP A 414 14.53 11.88 5.35
CA TRP A 414 14.79 10.77 4.45
C TRP A 414 15.99 11.09 3.55
N LYS A 415 16.96 10.18 3.49
CA LYS A 415 18.15 10.30 2.67
C LYS A 415 18.16 9.20 1.61
N ARG A 416 18.33 9.57 0.34
CA ARG A 416 18.61 8.63 -0.74
C ARG A 416 19.87 7.82 -0.39
N LEU A 417 19.87 6.52 -0.65
CA LEU A 417 21.04 5.65 -0.38
C LEU A 417 22.14 5.78 -1.44
N GLN A 418 21.78 6.33 -2.59
CA GLN A 418 22.59 6.47 -3.80
C GLN A 418 21.90 7.45 -4.76
N GLU A 419 22.68 8.20 -5.53
CA GLU A 419 22.21 9.11 -6.60
C GLU A 419 21.63 8.33 -7.79
N ASP A 420 22.12 7.10 -7.98
CA ASP A 420 21.83 6.23 -9.11
C ASP A 420 20.65 5.29 -8.79
N PRO A 421 19.67 5.07 -9.69
CA PRO A 421 18.52 4.22 -9.39
C PRO A 421 18.91 2.75 -9.15
N THR A 422 18.42 2.18 -8.04
CA THR A 422 18.70 0.80 -7.61
C THR A 422 18.12 -0.25 -8.55
N VAL A 423 16.94 -0.03 -9.12
CA VAL A 423 16.45 -0.83 -10.26
C VAL A 423 16.08 0.09 -11.41
N ARG A 424 16.85 -0.02 -12.49
CA ARG A 424 16.59 0.58 -13.79
C ARG A 424 15.68 -0.32 -14.63
N PRO A 425 14.83 0.24 -15.52
CA PRO A 425 14.21 -0.50 -16.62
C PRO A 425 15.28 -1.23 -17.45
N SER A 426 14.91 -2.33 -18.08
CA SER A 426 15.88 -3.17 -18.79
C SER A 426 16.45 -2.50 -20.04
N GLU A 427 17.50 -3.11 -20.58
CA GLU A 427 17.92 -2.95 -21.98
C GLU A 427 16.77 -3.36 -22.94
N THR A 428 16.96 -3.09 -24.24
CA THR A 428 15.90 -3.11 -25.27
C THR A 428 15.05 -4.37 -25.31
N ASP A 429 15.65 -5.52 -25.00
CA ASP A 429 15.05 -6.84 -25.26
C ASP A 429 14.33 -7.42 -24.02
N GLY A 430 14.40 -6.72 -22.88
CA GLY A 430 13.68 -7.10 -21.67
C GLY A 430 12.21 -6.67 -21.69
N TRP A 431 11.38 -7.44 -20.98
CA TRP A 431 9.94 -7.21 -20.87
C TRP A 431 9.57 -5.95 -20.06
N ASP A 432 10.53 -5.36 -19.36
CA ASP A 432 10.40 -4.18 -18.50
C ASP A 432 11.34 -3.02 -18.95
N ASN A 433 11.45 -2.84 -20.27
CA ASN A 433 12.36 -1.90 -20.93
C ASN A 433 11.89 -0.42 -20.92
N LYS A 434 10.58 -0.14 -20.87
CA LYS A 434 10.05 1.23 -20.88
C LYS A 434 10.08 1.86 -19.48
N GLY A 435 9.72 1.11 -18.44
CA GLY A 435 9.68 1.62 -17.06
C GLY A 435 9.59 0.52 -16.01
N VAL A 436 10.01 0.83 -14.78
CA VAL A 436 9.73 0.01 -13.58
C VAL A 436 9.10 0.90 -12.51
N ARG A 437 7.97 0.45 -11.96
CA ARG A 437 7.07 1.23 -11.12
C ARG A 437 6.55 0.40 -9.94
N SER A 438 5.91 1.07 -8.98
CA SER A 438 5.21 0.43 -7.85
C SER A 438 6.01 -0.68 -7.13
N PRO A 439 7.14 -0.33 -6.48
CA PRO A 439 7.97 -1.28 -5.74
C PRO A 439 7.28 -1.84 -4.49
N TYR A 440 7.59 -3.09 -4.14
CA TYR A 440 7.18 -3.72 -2.88
C TYR A 440 8.32 -4.58 -2.29
N LEU A 441 8.83 -4.18 -1.12
CA LEU A 441 9.94 -4.85 -0.43
C LEU A 441 9.45 -5.91 0.55
N VAL A 442 10.04 -7.10 0.49
CA VAL A 442 9.87 -8.19 1.47
C VAL A 442 11.23 -8.60 2.03
N GLN A 443 11.38 -8.57 3.35
CA GLN A 443 12.57 -9.06 4.06
C GLN A 443 12.49 -10.58 4.21
N MET A 444 13.60 -11.29 4.01
CA MET A 444 13.67 -12.75 4.16
C MET A 444 14.19 -13.10 5.57
N GLU A 445 13.33 -13.64 6.44
CA GLU A 445 13.69 -13.85 7.86
C GLU A 445 14.77 -14.94 8.06
N ASP A 446 14.73 -16.02 7.28
CA ASP A 446 15.67 -17.16 7.32
C ASP A 446 17.11 -16.76 6.94
N HIS A 447 17.27 -15.58 6.35
CA HIS A 447 18.53 -15.07 5.85
C HIS A 447 18.62 -13.57 6.12
N VAL A 448 19.17 -13.22 7.29
CA VAL A 448 19.47 -11.83 7.67
C VAL A 448 20.10 -11.09 6.48
N ASP A 449 19.53 -9.92 6.19
CA ASP A 449 19.91 -9.01 5.11
C ASP A 449 19.63 -9.46 3.66
N LYS A 450 18.95 -10.59 3.41
CA LYS A 450 18.38 -10.89 2.09
C LYS A 450 17.00 -10.25 1.91
N TRP A 451 16.79 -9.64 0.75
CA TRP A 451 15.55 -8.97 0.38
C TRP A 451 15.03 -9.46 -0.97
N ARG A 452 13.70 -9.45 -1.11
CA ARG A 452 13.00 -9.54 -2.39
C ARG A 452 12.31 -8.21 -2.66
N LEU A 453 12.45 -7.72 -3.88
CA LEU A 453 11.75 -6.53 -4.38
C LEU A 453 10.83 -6.98 -5.50
N TYR A 454 9.53 -7.00 -5.24
CA TYR A 454 8.52 -7.13 -6.29
C TYR A 454 8.29 -5.75 -6.90
N TYR A 455 7.99 -5.69 -8.19
CA TYR A 455 7.78 -4.42 -8.89
C TYR A 455 6.92 -4.64 -10.13
N VAL A 456 6.34 -3.56 -10.67
CA VAL A 456 5.63 -3.59 -11.95
C VAL A 456 6.61 -3.16 -13.05
N GLY A 457 6.86 -4.03 -14.02
CA GLY A 457 7.57 -3.67 -15.24
C GLY A 457 6.62 -3.24 -16.34
N VAL A 458 7.07 -2.35 -17.23
CA VAL A 458 6.35 -1.91 -18.43
C VAL A 458 7.22 -2.15 -19.66
N GLY A 459 6.70 -2.95 -20.59
CA GLY A 459 7.37 -3.33 -21.83
C GLY A 459 6.91 -2.52 -23.04
N HIS A 460 7.13 -3.08 -24.24
CA HIS A 460 6.58 -2.52 -25.47
C HIS A 460 5.05 -2.42 -25.41
N GLU A 461 4.47 -1.45 -26.14
CA GLU A 461 3.02 -1.22 -26.24
C GLU A 461 2.32 -0.90 -24.90
N GLY A 462 3.09 -0.64 -23.83
CA GLY A 462 2.56 -0.38 -22.49
C GLY A 462 2.22 -1.66 -21.69
N ARG A 463 2.44 -2.85 -22.25
CA ARG A 463 2.17 -4.14 -21.60
C ARG A 463 2.86 -4.20 -20.23
N SER A 464 2.09 -4.41 -19.17
CA SER A 464 2.60 -4.54 -17.81
C SER A 464 2.78 -5.99 -17.38
N GLY A 465 3.68 -6.23 -16.44
CA GLY A 465 3.81 -7.48 -15.69
C GLY A 465 4.36 -7.22 -14.29
N ILE A 466 4.22 -8.18 -13.38
CA ILE A 466 4.83 -8.09 -12.03
C ILE A 466 6.09 -8.95 -12.00
N GLY A 467 7.21 -8.28 -11.74
CA GLY A 467 8.54 -8.84 -11.66
C GLY A 467 9.05 -8.98 -10.23
N MET A 468 10.18 -9.67 -10.09
CA MET A 468 10.93 -9.82 -8.84
C MET A 468 12.43 -9.62 -9.08
N ALA A 469 13.05 -8.84 -8.21
CA ALA A 469 14.49 -8.76 -8.03
C ALA A 469 14.89 -9.24 -6.62
N VAL A 470 16.13 -9.70 -6.46
CA VAL A 470 16.69 -10.16 -5.18
C VAL A 470 17.95 -9.37 -4.83
N SER A 471 18.18 -9.11 -3.54
CA SER A 471 19.38 -8.39 -3.09
C SER A 471 20.65 -9.19 -3.36
N GLU A 472 21.76 -8.50 -3.63
CA GLU A 472 23.06 -9.13 -3.84
C GLU A 472 23.78 -9.32 -2.50
N GLY A 473 23.65 -10.54 -1.96
CA GLY A 473 24.13 -10.85 -0.61
C GLY A 473 23.33 -10.11 0.45
N SER A 474 24.04 -9.59 1.46
CA SER A 474 23.49 -8.72 2.52
C SER A 474 23.37 -7.25 2.12
N ASN A 475 23.77 -6.86 0.91
CA ASN A 475 23.76 -5.47 0.50
C ASN A 475 22.42 -5.09 -0.15
N VAL A 476 21.56 -4.44 0.63
CA VAL A 476 20.25 -3.94 0.14
C VAL A 476 20.37 -2.86 -0.96
N ARG A 477 21.56 -2.30 -1.22
CA ARG A 477 21.77 -1.30 -2.29
C ARG A 477 21.81 -1.88 -3.70
N SER A 478 22.04 -3.18 -3.87
CA SER A 478 22.06 -3.82 -5.19
C SER A 478 20.99 -4.90 -5.30
N PHE A 479 20.21 -4.84 -6.38
CA PHE A 479 19.12 -5.78 -6.68
C PHE A 479 19.26 -6.32 -8.10
N ARG A 480 19.37 -7.65 -8.23
CA ARG A 480 19.41 -8.34 -9.52
C ARG A 480 18.04 -8.93 -9.88
N ARG A 481 17.55 -8.65 -11.10
CA ARG A 481 16.35 -9.31 -11.68
C ARG A 481 16.48 -10.83 -11.54
N TRP A 482 15.44 -11.47 -10.99
CA TRP A 482 15.43 -12.91 -10.74
C TRP A 482 15.69 -13.70 -12.02
N ALA A 483 16.60 -14.66 -11.93
CA ALA A 483 16.96 -15.54 -13.03
C ALA A 483 16.95 -16.98 -12.49
N GLY A 484 15.76 -17.56 -12.40
CA GLY A 484 15.58 -18.95 -12.00
C GLY A 484 15.97 -19.90 -13.12
N SER A 485 17.07 -20.62 -12.95
CA SER A 485 17.20 -21.96 -13.52
C SER A 485 16.31 -22.93 -12.73
N HIS A 486 15.83 -23.99 -13.37
CA HIS A 486 15.01 -25.03 -12.72
C HIS A 486 15.67 -25.60 -11.45
N LEU A 487 14.80 -25.92 -10.48
CA LEU A 487 14.95 -26.94 -9.44
C LEU A 487 13.58 -27.54 -9.18
#